data_AF-A0A952Q6S2-F1
#
_entry.id   AF-A0A952Q6S2-F1
#
_cell.length_a   1.000
_cell.length_b   1.000
_cell.length_c   1.000
_cell.angle_alpha   90.00
_cell.angle_beta   90.00
_cell.angle_gamma   90.00
#
_symmetry.space_group_name_H-M   'P 1'
#
loop_
_entity.id
_entity.type
_entity.pdbx_description
1 polymer ?
#
loop_
_entity_poly.entity_id
_entity_poly.type
_entity_poly.pdbx_seq_one_letter_code
_entity_poly.pdbx_strand_id
1 'polypeptide(L)'
;MVEKISRRHILKAGAALTAVAATAGFPTLFGIRTARAADDDPQTILNIAATAETFAVTHYYRAIQELKFSEGEMKYMQAAMESELIHLEFLNANGGKALTEEFYFPEGTFKDKVMLGTVTAVAETVFVAAYLAATRRFAELNQPLLAMVASQVAVVEGQHLLFMRGIAGNSPANNLALGDPLFYNVSDAVPVISGLLDGKTEVAGIATEKTAVKYPGADAARMVIGKSYLEAPKPATDPKTFPKM
;
A
#
# COMPACT_ATOMS: atom_id res chain seq x y z
N MET A 1 -18.74 11.74 28.63
CA MET A 1 -18.11 10.61 29.35
C MET A 1 -17.19 9.94 28.34
N VAL A 2 -15.87 10.10 28.47
CA VAL A 2 -14.90 9.56 27.47
C VAL A 2 -14.68 8.09 27.79
N GLU A 3 -15.13 7.20 26.92
CA GLU A 3 -14.89 5.78 27.05
C GLU A 3 -13.40 5.50 26.76
N LYS A 4 -12.63 5.21 27.82
CA LYS A 4 -11.21 4.86 27.69
C LYS A 4 -11.11 3.50 27.01
N ILE A 5 -10.69 3.49 25.74
CA ILE A 5 -10.27 2.26 25.05
C ILE A 5 -9.16 1.61 25.90
N SER A 6 -9.53 0.53 26.58
CA SER A 6 -8.65 -0.19 27.50
C SER A 6 -7.52 -0.88 26.75
N ARG A 7 -6.31 -0.89 27.32
CA ARG A 7 -5.14 -1.66 26.82
C ARG A 7 -5.47 -3.13 26.53
N ARG A 8 -6.52 -3.67 27.14
CA ARG A 8 -7.05 -5.02 26.89
C ARG A 8 -7.70 -5.16 25.51
N HIS A 9 -8.25 -4.10 24.90
CA HIS A 9 -8.75 -4.12 23.52
C HIS A 9 -7.60 -4.11 22.50
N ILE A 10 -6.55 -3.32 22.75
CA ILE A 10 -5.35 -3.28 21.89
C ILE A 10 -4.61 -4.62 21.91
N LEU A 11 -4.44 -5.23 23.10
CA LEU A 11 -3.84 -6.56 23.21
C LEU A 11 -4.70 -7.65 22.58
N LYS A 12 -6.04 -7.53 22.61
CA LYS A 12 -6.92 -8.47 21.90
C LYS A 12 -6.87 -8.30 20.39
N ALA A 13 -6.77 -7.07 19.88
CA ALA A 13 -6.61 -6.80 18.44
C ALA A 13 -5.25 -7.33 17.94
N GLY A 14 -4.16 -7.05 18.67
CA GLY A 14 -2.82 -7.56 18.34
C GLY A 14 -2.71 -9.08 18.46
N ALA A 15 -3.28 -9.68 19.52
CA ALA A 15 -3.27 -11.13 19.71
C ALA A 15 -4.18 -11.87 18.71
N ALA A 16 -5.32 -11.27 18.31
CA ALA A 16 -6.16 -11.81 17.25
C ALA A 16 -5.45 -11.79 15.90
N LEU A 17 -4.75 -10.71 15.56
CA LEU A 17 -3.95 -10.63 14.32
C LEU A 17 -2.79 -11.65 14.30
N THR A 18 -2.13 -11.92 15.44
CA THR A 18 -1.02 -12.89 15.50
C THR A 18 -1.45 -14.35 15.64
N ALA A 19 -2.53 -14.65 16.36
CA ALA A 19 -2.96 -16.04 16.61
C ALA A 19 -3.69 -16.66 15.41
N VAL A 20 -4.35 -15.83 14.61
CA VAL A 20 -4.95 -16.21 13.33
C VAL A 20 -3.91 -16.68 12.33
N ALA A 21 -2.71 -16.10 12.35
CA ALA A 21 -1.64 -16.44 11.42
C ALA A 21 -1.07 -17.87 11.60
N ALA A 22 -1.30 -18.51 12.76
CA ALA A 22 -0.56 -19.71 13.13
C ALA A 22 -1.36 -21.04 13.04
N THR A 23 -2.70 -21.03 13.01
CA THR A 23 -3.48 -22.29 13.14
C THR A 23 -4.60 -22.50 12.12
N ALA A 24 -4.89 -21.52 11.28
CA ALA A 24 -5.70 -21.70 10.08
C ALA A 24 -4.98 -20.96 8.95
N GLY A 25 -4.78 -21.61 7.80
CA GLY A 25 -4.26 -20.90 6.62
C GLY A 25 -5.10 -19.63 6.41
N PHE A 26 -4.43 -18.49 6.34
CA PHE A 26 -5.01 -17.14 6.26
C PHE A 26 -6.25 -17.01 5.33
N PRO A 27 -6.36 -17.73 4.18
CA PRO A 27 -7.56 -17.66 3.33
C PRO A 27 -8.87 -18.08 4.03
N THR A 28 -8.80 -19.01 4.98
CA THR A 28 -9.98 -19.56 5.68
C THR A 28 -10.53 -18.58 6.72
N LEU A 29 -9.71 -17.70 7.26
CA LEU A 29 -10.15 -16.70 8.24
C LEU A 29 -10.92 -15.54 7.58
N PHE A 30 -10.64 -15.25 6.31
CA PHE A 30 -11.28 -14.17 5.55
C PHE A 30 -12.34 -14.66 4.57
N GLY A 31 -12.78 -15.92 4.67
CA GLY A 31 -13.90 -16.45 3.88
C GLY A 31 -13.67 -16.47 2.37
N ILE A 32 -12.41 -16.52 1.91
CA ILE A 32 -12.05 -16.50 0.49
C ILE A 32 -12.44 -17.84 -0.13
N ARG A 33 -13.57 -17.86 -0.86
CA ARG A 33 -13.91 -18.95 -1.79
C ARG A 33 -13.27 -18.64 -3.14
N THR A 34 -12.29 -19.45 -3.55
CA THR A 34 -11.63 -19.31 -4.86
C THR A 34 -12.55 -19.75 -5.99
N ALA A 35 -13.46 -18.89 -6.44
CA ALA A 35 -13.91 -18.90 -7.83
C ALA A 35 -12.85 -18.11 -8.61
N ARG A 36 -12.07 -18.78 -9.47
CA ARG A 36 -11.06 -18.09 -10.29
C ARG A 36 -11.75 -17.15 -11.25
N ALA A 37 -11.67 -15.84 -10.99
CA ALA A 37 -11.96 -14.81 -11.98
C ALA A 37 -11.01 -14.97 -13.19
N ALA A 38 -11.38 -14.38 -14.33
CA ALA A 38 -10.45 -14.29 -15.45
C ALA A 38 -9.17 -13.56 -15.01
N ASP A 39 -8.01 -13.97 -15.54
CA ASP A 39 -6.76 -13.27 -15.23
C ASP A 39 -6.80 -11.82 -15.72
N ASP A 40 -6.15 -10.91 -14.98
CA ASP A 40 -6.10 -9.50 -15.35
C ASP A 40 -5.34 -9.28 -16.67
N ASP A 41 -5.81 -8.34 -17.48
CA ASP A 41 -5.05 -7.78 -18.60
C ASP A 41 -4.10 -6.65 -18.12
N PRO A 42 -3.13 -6.21 -18.94
CA PRO A 42 -2.19 -5.16 -18.53
C PRO A 42 -2.86 -3.86 -18.10
N GLN A 43 -3.95 -3.47 -18.76
CA GLN A 43 -4.63 -2.21 -18.48
C GLN A 43 -5.34 -2.25 -17.13
N THR A 44 -5.94 -3.39 -16.79
CA THR A 44 -6.58 -3.65 -15.50
C THR A 44 -5.57 -3.54 -14.38
N ILE A 45 -4.40 -4.18 -14.54
CA ILE A 45 -3.29 -4.08 -13.57
C ILE A 45 -2.85 -2.62 -13.39
N LEU A 46 -2.59 -1.91 -14.49
CA LEU A 46 -2.10 -0.54 -14.46
C LEU A 46 -3.12 0.42 -13.81
N ASN A 47 -4.41 0.26 -14.07
CA ASN A 47 -5.45 1.11 -13.47
C ASN A 47 -5.63 0.85 -11.98
N ILE A 48 -5.62 -0.41 -11.55
CA ILE A 48 -5.73 -0.76 -10.14
C ILE A 48 -4.49 -0.28 -9.38
N ALA A 49 -3.29 -0.52 -9.93
CA ALA A 49 -2.05 -0.01 -9.36
C ALA A 49 -2.06 1.53 -9.27
N ALA A 50 -2.46 2.24 -10.33
CA ALA A 50 -2.52 3.70 -10.30
C ALA A 50 -3.52 4.21 -9.25
N THR A 51 -4.62 3.48 -9.03
CA THR A 51 -5.58 3.80 -7.96
C THR A 51 -4.95 3.60 -6.57
N ALA A 52 -4.20 2.52 -6.37
CA ALA A 52 -3.48 2.25 -5.13
C ALA A 52 -2.42 3.32 -4.84
N GLU A 53 -1.62 3.70 -5.85
CA GLU A 53 -0.60 4.76 -5.67
C GLU A 53 -1.23 6.14 -5.42
N THR A 54 -2.37 6.43 -6.06
CA THR A 54 -3.12 7.67 -5.79
C THR A 54 -3.64 7.68 -4.35
N PHE A 55 -4.11 6.54 -3.83
CA PHE A 55 -4.45 6.39 -2.43
C PHE A 55 -3.21 6.59 -1.53
N ALA A 56 -2.09 5.96 -1.86
CA ALA A 56 -0.87 6.01 -1.05
C ALA A 56 -0.33 7.44 -0.93
N VAL A 57 -0.24 8.18 -2.03
CA VAL A 57 0.13 9.62 -2.00
C VAL A 57 -0.85 10.41 -1.13
N THR A 58 -2.16 10.17 -1.25
CA THR A 58 -3.19 10.83 -0.42
C THR A 58 -3.01 10.51 1.07
N HIS A 59 -2.71 9.25 1.38
CA HIS A 59 -2.48 8.74 2.72
C HIS A 59 -1.28 9.40 3.40
N TYR A 60 -0.11 9.38 2.74
CA TYR A 60 1.10 10.00 3.27
C TYR A 60 0.95 11.53 3.38
N TYR A 61 0.32 12.17 2.41
CA TYR A 61 0.06 13.61 2.43
C TYR A 61 -0.75 14.01 3.67
N ARG A 62 -1.84 13.30 3.95
CA ARG A 62 -2.66 13.54 5.14
C ARG A 62 -1.90 13.23 6.43
N ALA A 63 -1.17 12.12 6.48
CA ALA A 63 -0.38 11.74 7.65
C ALA A 63 0.63 12.83 8.04
N ILE A 64 1.38 13.37 7.07
CA ILE A 64 2.39 14.42 7.27
C ILE A 64 1.76 15.71 7.84
N GLN A 65 0.51 16.01 7.50
CA GLN A 65 -0.19 17.21 7.96
C GLN A 65 -0.82 17.05 9.34
N GLU A 66 -1.36 15.87 9.65
CA GLU A 66 -2.13 15.65 10.88
C GLU A 66 -1.27 15.17 12.04
N LEU A 67 -0.13 14.53 11.77
CA LEU A 67 0.71 13.91 12.79
C LEU A 67 2.06 14.60 12.97
N LYS A 68 2.58 14.50 14.19
CA LYS A 68 3.94 14.96 14.53
C LYS A 68 4.91 13.79 14.49
N PHE A 69 5.90 13.92 13.62
CA PHE A 69 7.00 12.98 13.47
C PHE A 69 8.30 13.56 14.05
N SER A 70 9.19 12.69 14.51
CA SER A 70 10.59 13.07 14.72
C SER A 70 11.24 13.42 13.37
N GLU A 71 12.40 14.07 13.39
CA GLU A 71 13.08 14.47 12.16
C GLU A 71 13.35 13.28 11.22
N GLY A 72 13.85 12.17 11.76
CA GLY A 72 14.12 10.97 10.97
C GLY A 72 12.85 10.34 10.39
N GLU A 73 11.79 10.29 11.18
CA GLU A 73 10.48 9.79 10.73
C GLU A 73 9.89 10.70 9.65
N MET A 74 9.96 12.02 9.80
CA MET A 74 9.44 12.97 8.79
C MET A 74 10.16 12.81 7.46
N LYS A 75 11.50 12.70 7.49
CA LYS A 75 12.31 12.44 6.28
C LYS A 75 11.88 11.15 5.60
N TYR A 76 11.62 10.11 6.38
CA TYR A 76 11.09 8.85 5.84
C TYR A 76 9.70 9.04 5.21
N MET A 77 8.77 9.67 5.92
CA MET A 77 7.40 9.90 5.42
C MET A 77 7.40 10.70 4.10
N GLN A 78 8.27 11.70 4.00
CA GLN A 78 8.46 12.48 2.76
C GLN A 78 9.06 11.63 1.64
N ALA A 79 10.06 10.80 1.94
CA ALA A 79 10.67 9.88 0.98
C ALA A 79 9.68 8.81 0.50
N ALA A 80 8.87 8.24 1.40
CA ALA A 80 7.83 7.28 1.04
C ALA A 80 6.79 7.94 0.12
N MET A 81 6.27 9.12 0.49
CA MET A 81 5.33 9.84 -0.37
C MET A 81 5.90 10.18 -1.76
N GLU A 82 7.20 10.48 -1.83
CA GLU A 82 7.90 10.69 -3.09
C GLU A 82 7.98 9.40 -3.92
N SER A 83 8.25 8.25 -3.30
CA SER A 83 8.21 6.94 -3.97
C SER A 83 6.84 6.67 -4.57
N GLU A 84 5.76 6.83 -3.81
CA GLU A 84 4.40 6.57 -4.32
C GLU A 84 4.03 7.51 -5.47
N LEU A 85 4.48 8.77 -5.40
CA LEU A 85 4.27 9.72 -6.50
C LEU A 85 5.02 9.27 -7.76
N ILE A 86 6.26 8.78 -7.62
CA ILE A 86 7.06 8.25 -8.73
C ILE A 86 6.43 6.96 -9.29
N HIS A 87 5.91 6.07 -8.43
CA HIS A 87 5.16 4.88 -8.85
C HIS A 87 3.93 5.29 -9.68
N LEU A 88 3.13 6.24 -9.18
CA LEU A 88 1.97 6.78 -9.88
C LEU A 88 2.33 7.40 -11.23
N GLU A 89 3.39 8.22 -11.28
CA GLU A 89 3.88 8.84 -12.51
C GLU A 89 4.33 7.79 -13.54
N PHE A 90 5.06 6.75 -13.10
CA PHE A 90 5.43 5.64 -13.96
C PHE A 90 4.20 4.93 -14.52
N LEU A 91 3.22 4.60 -13.69
CA LEU A 91 1.99 3.94 -14.11
C LEU A 91 1.21 4.78 -15.12
N ASN A 92 1.05 6.07 -14.83
CA ASN A 92 0.37 7.02 -15.71
C ASN A 92 1.10 7.17 -17.06
N ALA A 93 2.43 7.23 -17.06
CA ALA A 93 3.24 7.27 -18.28
C ALA A 93 3.08 5.99 -19.13
N ASN A 94 2.73 4.87 -18.51
CA ASN A 94 2.45 3.59 -19.18
C ASN A 94 0.96 3.35 -19.45
N GLY A 95 0.11 4.39 -19.33
CA GLY A 95 -1.30 4.33 -19.67
C GLY A 95 -2.24 3.92 -18.53
N GLY A 96 -1.72 3.70 -17.32
CA GLY A 96 -2.51 3.55 -16.11
C GLY A 96 -3.31 4.81 -15.82
N LYS A 97 -4.52 4.62 -15.28
CA LYS A 97 -5.39 5.71 -14.83
C LYS A 97 -6.05 5.29 -13.55
N ALA A 98 -5.94 6.13 -12.52
CA ALA A 98 -6.67 5.93 -11.28
C ALA A 98 -8.18 5.89 -11.56
N LEU A 99 -8.88 4.95 -10.95
CA LEU A 99 -10.32 4.76 -11.08
C LEU A 99 -11.12 5.70 -10.18
N THR A 100 -10.45 6.27 -9.17
CA THR A 100 -10.97 7.33 -8.28
C THR A 100 -9.79 8.17 -7.78
N GLU A 101 -10.09 9.41 -7.39
CA GLU A 101 -9.17 10.33 -6.71
C GLU A 101 -9.68 10.70 -5.31
N GLU A 102 -10.73 10.04 -4.84
CA GLU A 102 -11.33 10.27 -3.52
C GLU A 102 -11.31 8.98 -2.73
N PHE A 103 -10.81 9.06 -1.50
CA PHE A 103 -10.55 7.88 -0.67
C PHE A 103 -11.05 8.06 0.77
N TYR A 104 -11.45 6.96 1.37
CA TYR A 104 -11.84 6.88 2.76
C TYR A 104 -10.75 6.18 3.56
N PHE A 105 -10.63 6.52 4.83
CA PHE A 105 -9.65 5.92 5.72
C PHE A 105 -10.33 5.20 6.87
N PRO A 106 -9.74 4.11 7.41
CA PRO A 106 -10.21 3.51 8.65
C PRO A 106 -10.25 4.54 9.78
N GLU A 107 -11.33 4.55 10.55
CA GLU A 107 -11.53 5.49 11.64
C GLU A 107 -10.36 5.43 12.63
N GLY A 108 -9.80 6.60 12.93
CA GLY A 108 -8.68 6.73 13.86
C GLY A 108 -7.30 6.40 13.28
N THR A 109 -7.18 6.15 11.96
CA THR A 109 -5.87 5.99 11.28
C THR A 109 -4.89 7.11 11.65
N PHE A 110 -5.35 8.36 11.63
CA PHE A 110 -4.52 9.54 11.88
C PHE A 110 -4.58 10.05 13.33
N LYS A 111 -5.06 9.22 14.27
CA LYS A 111 -5.17 9.61 15.69
C LYS A 111 -3.81 9.76 16.36
N ASP A 112 -2.91 8.82 16.10
CA ASP A 112 -1.55 8.79 16.59
C ASP A 112 -0.68 7.92 15.68
N LYS A 113 0.64 7.99 15.87
CA LYS A 113 1.59 7.25 15.04
C LYS A 113 1.36 5.73 15.11
N VAL A 114 0.98 5.19 16.26
CA VAL A 114 0.78 3.74 16.39
C VAL A 114 -0.41 3.28 15.55
N MET A 115 -1.50 4.03 15.59
CA MET A 115 -2.66 3.76 14.73
C MET A 115 -2.34 3.92 13.25
N LEU A 116 -1.57 4.95 12.88
CA LEU A 116 -1.08 5.12 11.51
C LEU A 116 -0.33 3.86 11.08
N GLY A 117 0.75 3.51 11.77
CA GLY A 117 1.58 2.37 11.39
C GLY A 117 0.83 1.05 11.38
N THR A 118 -0.15 0.86 12.27
CA THR A 118 -0.98 -0.36 12.30
C THR A 118 -1.84 -0.49 11.05
N VAL A 119 -2.55 0.59 10.67
CA VAL A 119 -3.41 0.58 9.49
C VAL A 119 -2.59 0.54 8.21
N THR A 120 -1.54 1.37 8.11
CA THR A 120 -0.68 1.42 6.93
C THR A 120 0.00 0.08 6.73
N ALA A 121 0.52 -0.60 7.76
CA ALA A 121 1.11 -1.93 7.60
C ALA A 121 0.15 -2.97 6.99
N VAL A 122 -1.16 -2.87 7.25
CA VAL A 122 -2.14 -3.73 6.58
C VAL A 122 -2.27 -3.38 5.09
N ALA A 123 -2.37 -2.09 4.76
CA ALA A 123 -2.43 -1.63 3.37
C ALA A 123 -1.16 -2.02 2.58
N GLU A 124 0.01 -1.81 3.16
CA GLU A 124 1.32 -2.16 2.58
C GLU A 124 1.46 -3.67 2.34
N THR A 125 0.89 -4.50 3.23
CA THR A 125 0.85 -5.96 3.00
C THR A 125 0.01 -6.31 1.78
N VAL A 126 -1.12 -5.61 1.59
CA VAL A 126 -1.96 -5.75 0.39
C VAL A 126 -1.21 -5.25 -0.85
N PHE A 127 -0.49 -4.13 -0.78
CA PHE A 127 0.25 -3.55 -1.91
C PHE A 127 1.42 -4.42 -2.35
N VAL A 128 2.23 -4.92 -1.40
CA VAL A 128 3.26 -5.93 -1.69
C VAL A 128 2.65 -7.13 -2.43
N ALA A 129 1.54 -7.69 -1.92
CA ALA A 129 0.89 -8.84 -2.53
C ALA A 129 0.36 -8.53 -3.95
N ALA A 130 -0.22 -7.34 -4.15
CA ALA A 130 -0.73 -6.91 -5.45
C ALA A 130 0.40 -6.75 -6.47
N TYR A 131 1.55 -6.16 -6.10
CA TYR A 131 2.70 -6.04 -7.00
C TYR A 131 3.40 -7.37 -7.29
N LEU A 132 3.36 -8.33 -6.35
CA LEU A 132 3.80 -9.71 -6.64
C LEU A 132 2.88 -10.39 -7.67
N ALA A 133 1.56 -10.22 -7.55
CA ALA A 133 0.60 -10.71 -8.54
C ALA A 133 0.79 -10.02 -9.91
N ALA A 134 1.02 -8.71 -9.93
CA ALA A 134 1.34 -7.93 -11.12
C ALA A 134 2.62 -8.44 -11.80
N THR A 135 3.68 -8.68 -11.01
CA THR A 135 4.96 -9.22 -11.50
C THR A 135 4.77 -10.54 -12.24
N ARG A 136 4.07 -11.50 -11.61
CA ARG A 136 3.71 -12.78 -12.25
C ARG A 136 2.95 -12.52 -13.55
N ARG A 137 1.89 -11.70 -13.48
CA ARG A 137 0.96 -11.57 -14.59
C ARG A 137 1.58 -10.85 -15.79
N PHE A 138 2.38 -9.81 -15.57
CA PHE A 138 3.14 -9.18 -16.64
C PHE A 138 4.13 -10.15 -17.30
N ALA A 139 4.78 -11.03 -16.53
CA ALA A 139 5.67 -12.04 -17.10
C ALA A 139 4.92 -13.01 -18.03
N GLU A 140 3.74 -13.52 -17.62
CA GLU A 140 2.90 -14.39 -18.45
C GLU A 140 2.39 -13.71 -19.73
N LEU A 141 2.18 -12.39 -19.67
CA LEU A 141 1.72 -11.57 -20.79
C LEU A 141 2.87 -11.11 -21.71
N ASN A 142 4.07 -11.67 -21.56
CA ASN A 142 5.28 -11.29 -22.29
C ASN A 142 5.63 -9.79 -22.14
N GLN A 143 5.43 -9.24 -20.94
CA GLN A 143 5.78 -7.86 -20.57
C GLN A 143 6.94 -7.85 -19.54
N PRO A 144 8.15 -8.31 -19.90
CA PRO A 144 9.23 -8.53 -18.92
C PRO A 144 9.71 -7.24 -18.24
N LEU A 145 9.68 -6.10 -18.93
CA LEU A 145 10.06 -4.82 -18.33
C LEU A 145 9.05 -4.35 -17.29
N LEU A 146 7.74 -4.47 -17.57
CA LEU A 146 6.70 -4.17 -16.59
C LEU A 146 6.74 -5.14 -15.41
N ALA A 147 7.04 -6.42 -15.65
CA ALA A 147 7.24 -7.40 -14.58
C ALA A 147 8.41 -7.02 -13.67
N MET A 148 9.54 -6.59 -14.24
CA MET A 148 10.70 -6.14 -13.46
C MET A 148 10.38 -4.88 -12.65
N VAL A 149 9.73 -3.87 -13.25
CA VAL A 149 9.34 -2.66 -12.50
C VAL A 149 8.34 -2.98 -11.40
N ALA A 150 7.33 -3.82 -11.65
CA ALA A 150 6.41 -4.26 -10.61
C ALA A 150 7.14 -4.94 -9.44
N SER A 151 8.18 -5.74 -9.73
CA SER A 151 9.03 -6.32 -8.69
C SER A 151 9.88 -5.28 -7.95
N GLN A 152 10.35 -4.23 -8.63
CA GLN A 152 11.06 -3.12 -7.98
C GLN A 152 10.14 -2.37 -7.01
N VAL A 153 8.89 -2.12 -7.42
CA VAL A 153 7.88 -1.49 -6.56
C VAL A 153 7.58 -2.38 -5.35
N ALA A 154 7.35 -3.69 -5.53
CA ALA A 154 7.13 -4.61 -4.41
C ALA A 154 8.26 -4.59 -3.36
N VAL A 155 9.51 -4.36 -3.78
CA VAL A 155 10.65 -4.19 -2.86
C VAL A 155 10.54 -2.90 -2.06
N VAL A 156 10.10 -1.81 -2.69
CA VAL A 156 9.90 -0.50 -2.05
C VAL A 156 8.72 -0.54 -1.08
N GLU A 157 7.57 -1.10 -1.49
CA GLU A 157 6.42 -1.38 -0.59
C GLU A 157 6.86 -2.19 0.65
N GLY A 158 7.77 -3.15 0.47
CA GLY A 158 8.35 -3.91 1.58
C GLY A 158 9.14 -3.05 2.58
N GLN A 159 9.79 -1.97 2.13
CA GLN A 159 10.46 -1.01 3.00
C GLN A 159 9.44 -0.17 3.77
N HIS A 160 8.38 0.26 3.09
CA HIS A 160 7.24 0.98 3.67
C HIS A 160 6.56 0.16 4.76
N LEU A 161 6.24 -1.10 4.47
CA LEU A 161 5.75 -2.08 5.43
C LEU A 161 6.67 -2.21 6.66
N LEU A 162 7.98 -2.38 6.47
CA LEU A 162 8.94 -2.51 7.57
C LEU A 162 8.89 -1.28 8.50
N PHE A 163 8.94 -0.09 7.93
CA PHE A 163 8.92 1.16 8.70
C PHE A 163 7.60 1.33 9.46
N MET A 164 6.46 1.10 8.80
CA MET A 164 5.13 1.24 9.41
C MET A 164 4.91 0.26 10.55
N ARG A 165 5.43 -0.96 10.43
CA ARG A 165 5.44 -1.93 11.53
C ARG A 165 6.29 -1.46 12.71
N GLY A 166 7.43 -0.82 12.45
CA GLY A 166 8.24 -0.19 13.49
C GLY A 166 7.49 0.93 14.21
N ILE A 167 6.82 1.80 13.44
CA ILE A 167 5.95 2.86 13.97
C ILE A 167 4.78 2.28 14.81
N ALA A 168 4.23 1.14 14.40
CA ALA A 168 3.19 0.42 15.15
C ALA A 168 3.69 -0.24 16.44
N GLY A 169 5.02 -0.27 16.66
CA GLY A 169 5.63 -0.89 17.84
C GLY A 169 5.92 -2.39 17.71
N ASN A 170 5.90 -2.96 16.50
CA ASN A 170 6.23 -4.37 16.27
C ASN A 170 7.74 -4.60 16.49
N SER A 171 8.10 -5.67 17.21
CA SER A 171 9.50 -6.02 17.48
C SER A 171 9.74 -7.53 17.38
N PRO A 172 10.58 -8.02 16.43
CA PRO A 172 11.21 -7.22 15.37
C PRO A 172 10.17 -6.73 14.34
N ALA A 173 10.40 -5.53 13.80
CA ALA A 173 9.60 -5.05 12.68
C ALA A 173 9.89 -5.89 11.42
N ASN A 174 11.13 -6.36 11.24
CA ASN A 174 11.52 -7.32 10.21
C ASN A 174 11.24 -8.75 10.68
N ASN A 175 10.06 -9.29 10.36
CA ASN A 175 9.69 -10.66 10.72
C ASN A 175 9.23 -11.50 9.53
N LEU A 176 9.38 -11.01 8.30
CA LEU A 176 8.96 -11.70 7.08
C LEU A 176 10.20 -12.22 6.35
N ALA A 177 10.17 -13.49 5.98
CA ALA A 177 11.20 -14.08 5.12
C ALA A 177 10.88 -13.87 3.63
N LEU A 178 9.59 -13.80 3.30
CA LEU A 178 9.04 -13.56 1.96
C LEU A 178 7.82 -12.63 2.12
N GLY A 179 7.57 -11.78 1.12
CA GLY A 179 6.31 -11.03 1.04
C GLY A 179 5.13 -11.98 0.85
N ASP A 180 3.99 -11.68 1.47
CA ASP A 180 2.83 -12.56 1.45
C ASP A 180 2.18 -12.60 0.06
N PRO A 181 2.05 -13.78 -0.59
CA PRO A 181 1.44 -13.90 -1.90
C PRO A 181 -0.09 -14.01 -1.78
N LEU A 182 -0.74 -12.98 -1.24
CA LEU A 182 -2.18 -13.01 -0.91
C LEU A 182 -3.09 -13.13 -2.15
N PHE A 183 -2.59 -12.73 -3.31
CA PHE A 183 -3.40 -12.57 -4.51
C PHE A 183 -2.83 -13.34 -5.70
N TYR A 184 -3.73 -13.85 -6.54
CA TYR A 184 -3.35 -14.42 -7.82
C TYR A 184 -3.46 -13.38 -8.95
N ASN A 185 -4.51 -12.57 -8.89
CA ASN A 185 -4.75 -11.41 -9.74
C ASN A 185 -4.66 -10.12 -8.91
N VAL A 186 -4.26 -9.01 -9.52
CA VAL A 186 -4.24 -7.69 -8.88
C VAL A 186 -5.67 -7.27 -8.49
N SER A 187 -6.67 -7.65 -9.31
CA SER A 187 -8.08 -7.43 -9.01
C SER A 187 -8.59 -8.15 -7.76
N ASP A 188 -7.91 -9.19 -7.28
CA ASP A 188 -8.26 -9.87 -6.01
C ASP A 188 -8.04 -8.95 -4.79
N ALA A 189 -7.24 -7.89 -4.92
CA ALA A 189 -7.03 -6.90 -3.87
C ALA A 189 -8.25 -5.96 -3.70
N VAL A 190 -9.01 -5.69 -4.77
CA VAL A 190 -10.07 -4.67 -4.77
C VAL A 190 -11.13 -4.93 -3.69
N PRO A 191 -11.67 -6.15 -3.51
CA PRO A 191 -12.61 -6.43 -2.42
C PRO A 191 -12.02 -6.18 -1.03
N VAL A 192 -10.73 -6.47 -0.83
CA VAL A 192 -10.02 -6.33 0.47
C VAL A 192 -9.93 -4.86 0.90
N ILE A 193 -9.75 -3.96 -0.07
CA ILE A 193 -9.61 -2.51 0.17
C ILE A 193 -10.85 -1.71 -0.22
N SER A 194 -11.98 -2.37 -0.54
CA SER A 194 -13.19 -1.71 -1.04
C SER A 194 -13.67 -0.56 -0.16
N GLY A 195 -13.51 -0.67 1.16
CA GLY A 195 -13.88 0.39 2.10
C GLY A 195 -13.07 1.67 1.91
N LEU A 196 -11.82 1.58 1.44
CA LEU A 196 -11.00 2.75 1.09
C LEU A 196 -11.56 3.50 -0.13
N LEU A 197 -12.37 2.82 -0.95
CA LEU A 197 -12.92 3.37 -2.20
C LEU A 197 -14.34 3.90 -2.03
N ASP A 198 -15.16 3.27 -1.19
CA ASP A 198 -16.59 3.60 -1.09
C ASP A 198 -17.07 4.12 0.28
N GLY A 199 -16.25 4.00 1.33
CA GLY A 199 -16.57 4.45 2.69
C GLY A 199 -17.69 3.67 3.39
N LYS A 200 -18.11 2.53 2.82
CA LYS A 200 -19.27 1.75 3.27
C LYS A 200 -18.87 0.49 4.02
N THR A 201 -17.72 -0.10 3.68
CA THR A 201 -17.23 -1.34 4.29
C THR A 201 -16.09 -1.08 5.26
N GLU A 202 -15.84 -2.06 6.14
CA GLU A 202 -14.68 -2.01 7.03
C GLU A 202 -13.42 -2.42 6.28
N VAL A 203 -12.29 -1.85 6.68
CA VAL A 203 -10.96 -2.28 6.25
C VAL A 203 -10.22 -2.75 7.49
N ALA A 204 -9.70 -3.97 7.45
CA ALA A 204 -9.07 -4.63 8.61
C ALA A 204 -9.99 -4.70 9.87
N GLY A 205 -11.30 -4.79 9.68
CA GLY A 205 -12.28 -4.80 10.79
C GLY A 205 -12.49 -3.45 11.47
N ILE A 206 -12.08 -2.35 10.81
CA ILE A 206 -12.27 -0.98 11.28
C ILE A 206 -13.19 -0.27 10.29
N ALA A 207 -14.26 0.33 10.79
CA ALA A 207 -15.16 1.16 10.00
C ALA A 207 -14.39 2.31 9.34
N THR A 208 -14.73 2.63 8.10
CA THR A 208 -14.14 3.78 7.41
C THR A 208 -14.87 5.07 7.77
N GLU A 209 -14.11 6.16 7.78
CA GLU A 209 -14.60 7.53 7.84
C GLU A 209 -15.69 7.76 6.78
N LYS A 210 -16.59 8.72 7.05
CA LYS A 210 -17.72 9.04 6.15
C LYS A 210 -17.43 10.13 5.13
N THR A 211 -16.30 10.80 5.28
CA THR A 211 -15.86 11.87 4.38
C THR A 211 -14.68 11.37 3.59
N ALA A 212 -14.81 11.41 2.27
CA ALA A 212 -13.68 11.11 1.40
C ALA A 212 -12.66 12.24 1.46
N VAL A 213 -11.39 11.88 1.39
CA VAL A 213 -10.26 12.78 1.21
C VAL A 213 -9.86 12.72 -0.25
N LYS A 214 -9.77 13.89 -0.86
CA LYS A 214 -9.35 14.02 -2.25
C LYS A 214 -7.83 13.93 -2.37
N TYR A 215 -7.37 13.29 -3.44
CA TYR A 215 -5.99 13.30 -3.89
C TYR A 215 -5.47 14.75 -4.00
N PRO A 216 -4.35 15.08 -3.35
CA PRO A 216 -3.85 16.46 -3.32
C PRO A 216 -3.34 16.95 -4.68
N GLY A 217 -3.07 16.06 -5.63
CA GLY A 217 -2.38 16.39 -6.88
C GLY A 217 -0.85 16.36 -6.71
N ALA A 218 -0.15 16.11 -7.83
CA ALA A 218 1.31 15.99 -7.85
C ALA A 218 2.02 17.24 -7.34
N ASP A 219 1.54 18.45 -7.68
CA ASP A 219 2.19 19.69 -7.29
C ASP A 219 2.11 19.93 -5.77
N ALA A 220 0.95 19.69 -5.15
CA ALA A 220 0.81 19.79 -3.71
C ALA A 220 1.63 18.71 -2.99
N ALA A 221 1.67 17.48 -3.52
CA ALA A 221 2.53 16.42 -3.00
C ALA A 221 4.01 16.85 -3.03
N ARG A 222 4.51 17.35 -4.17
CA ARG A 222 5.90 17.83 -4.30
C ARG A 222 6.22 19.00 -3.37
N MET A 223 5.26 19.90 -3.11
CA MET A 223 5.46 20.96 -2.12
C MET A 223 5.69 20.41 -0.71
N VAL A 224 4.99 19.34 -0.31
CA VAL A 224 5.14 18.72 1.00
C VAL A 224 6.39 17.83 1.07
N ILE A 225 6.75 17.15 -0.02
CA ILE A 225 8.03 16.41 -0.15
C ILE A 225 9.21 17.38 0.04
N GLY A 226 9.17 18.53 -0.65
CA GLY A 226 10.24 19.50 -0.63
C GLY A 226 11.51 18.95 -1.30
N LYS A 227 12.60 18.86 -0.54
CA LYS A 227 13.86 18.31 -1.06
C LYS A 227 13.79 16.78 -1.05
N SER A 228 14.03 16.17 -2.21
CA SER A 228 14.13 14.72 -2.36
C SER A 228 15.17 14.11 -1.42
N TYR A 229 14.79 12.99 -0.79
CA TYR A 229 15.68 12.12 -0.02
C TYR A 229 15.98 10.81 -0.73
N LEU A 230 15.34 10.58 -1.88
CA LEU A 230 15.55 9.39 -2.69
C LEU A 230 16.79 9.53 -3.57
N GLU A 231 17.40 8.39 -3.89
CA GLU A 231 18.28 8.34 -5.05
C GLU A 231 17.45 8.46 -6.34
N ALA A 232 18.09 8.93 -7.41
CA ALA A 232 17.44 8.97 -8.72
C ALA A 232 16.91 7.57 -9.10
N PRO A 233 15.63 7.46 -9.53
CA PRO A 233 15.05 6.18 -9.94
C PRO A 233 15.86 5.51 -11.03
N LYS A 234 16.06 4.19 -10.88
CA LYS A 234 16.72 3.34 -11.87
C LYS A 234 15.71 2.27 -12.33
N PRO A 235 14.71 2.64 -13.15
CA PRO A 235 13.71 1.70 -13.62
C PRO A 235 14.38 0.60 -14.44
N ALA A 236 13.79 -0.60 -14.43
CA ALA A 236 14.24 -1.69 -15.26
C ALA A 236 14.29 -1.26 -16.73
N THR A 237 15.46 -1.41 -17.33
CA THR A 237 15.71 -1.18 -18.75
C THR A 237 16.28 -2.47 -19.35
N ASP A 238 16.00 -2.73 -20.62
CA ASP A 238 16.61 -3.88 -21.32
C ASP A 238 17.89 -3.41 -22.05
N PRO A 239 19.09 -3.87 -21.62
CA PRO A 239 20.35 -3.47 -22.24
C PRO A 239 20.56 -4.04 -23.65
N LYS A 240 19.73 -4.99 -24.12
CA LYS A 240 19.77 -5.52 -25.49
C LYS A 240 18.87 -4.75 -26.47
N THR A 241 17.96 -3.90 -25.97
CA THR A 241 17.11 -3.02 -26.79
C THR A 241 17.65 -1.60 -26.98
N PHE A 242 18.79 -1.23 -26.37
CA PHE A 242 19.49 0.01 -26.72
C PHE A 242 21.01 -0.16 -26.82
N PRO A 243 21.61 0.07 -28.01
CA PRO A 243 23.03 0.37 -28.10
C PRO A 243 23.27 1.69 -27.35
N LYS A 244 24.33 1.69 -26.54
CA LYS A 244 24.99 2.81 -25.85
C LYS A 244 24.46 4.21 -26.20
N MET A 245 23.97 4.94 -25.21
CA MET A 245 24.15 6.40 -25.16
C MET A 245 25.48 6.71 -24.47
#